data_AF-A0A1F6XVS7-F1
#
_entry.id   AF-A0A1F6XVS7-F1
#
_cell.length_a   1.000
_cell.length_b   1.000
_cell.length_c   1.000
_cell.angle_alpha   90.00
_cell.angle_beta   90.00
_cell.angle_gamma   90.00
#
_symmetry.space_group_name_H-M   'P 1'
#
loop_
_entity.id
_entity.type
_entity.pdbx_description
1 polymer ?
#
loop_
_entity_poly.entity_id
_entity_poly.type
_entity_poly.pdbx_seq_one_letter_code
_entity_poly.pdbx_strand_id
1 'polypeptide(L)'
;MFRKDSFVPGEYYHIYNRGIDKRIIFKSVHDYRRFMMLLYVANSDEPIKLDNFLNILHKSYQEVFSCERGKQLVSIGAWGTMPNHFHILVKEEMEGGITKFMRKLGVAYSMYFNIKYQRTGSLFGGLFKAKNISNDSYLKHLFGYISLNSLDLEFPEWEGLAGNQNPKAWREFLKKYQYSSFLDYSGIERCESNILNKAAFPEYFLNHKDFEDFIESYLSFDPPTS
;
A
#
# COMPACT_ATOMS: atom_id res chain seq x y z
N MET A 1 -16.16 7.60 17.17
CA MET A 1 -17.02 6.69 16.40
C MET A 1 -16.34 5.34 16.35
N PHE A 2 -16.89 4.32 17.00
CA PHE A 2 -16.36 2.96 16.92
C PHE A 2 -16.72 2.36 15.56
N ARG A 3 -15.80 1.58 14.98
CA ARG A 3 -16.08 0.79 13.79
C ARG A 3 -17.18 -0.22 14.14
N LYS A 4 -18.24 -0.31 13.34
CA LYS A 4 -19.42 -1.15 13.64
C LYS A 4 -19.13 -2.64 13.51
N ASP A 5 -18.19 -3.00 12.64
CA ASP A 5 -17.80 -4.39 12.37
C ASP A 5 -16.35 -4.62 12.82
N SER A 6 -16.15 -5.67 13.62
CA SER A 6 -14.83 -6.19 13.95
C SER A 6 -14.19 -6.81 12.70
N PHE A 7 -12.88 -6.64 12.57
CA PHE A 7 -12.13 -7.40 11.59
C PHE A 7 -12.03 -8.87 12.01
N VAL A 8 -12.02 -9.76 11.03
CA VAL A 8 -11.98 -11.21 11.24
C VAL A 8 -10.62 -11.75 10.77
N PRO A 9 -9.87 -12.44 11.64
CA PRO A 9 -8.64 -13.12 11.24
C PRO A 9 -8.88 -14.10 10.09
N GLY A 10 -7.97 -14.09 9.12
CA GLY A 10 -8.06 -14.90 7.91
C GLY A 10 -8.75 -14.19 6.74
N GLU A 11 -9.53 -13.14 6.98
CA GLU A 11 -10.23 -12.40 5.93
C GLU A 11 -9.40 -11.26 5.33
N TYR A 12 -9.79 -10.85 4.12
CA TYR A 12 -9.11 -9.84 3.32
C TYR A 12 -9.84 -8.49 3.38
N TYR A 13 -9.06 -7.41 3.41
CA TYR A 13 -9.56 -6.05 3.50
C TYR A 13 -8.78 -5.09 2.60
N HIS A 14 -9.50 -4.24 1.89
CA HIS A 14 -8.93 -3.09 1.21
C HIS A 14 -8.94 -1.90 2.16
N ILE A 15 -7.78 -1.45 2.59
CA ILE A 15 -7.58 -0.34 3.51
C ILE A 15 -7.12 0.89 2.75
N TYR A 16 -7.65 2.06 3.09
CA TYR A 16 -7.18 3.32 2.53
C TYR A 16 -7.41 4.49 3.48
N ASN A 17 -6.56 5.51 3.38
CA ASN A 17 -6.72 6.78 4.08
C ASN A 17 -6.17 7.93 3.23
N ARG A 18 -6.65 9.14 3.49
CA ARG A 18 -6.35 10.35 2.73
C ARG A 18 -6.04 11.51 3.67
N GLY A 19 -5.14 12.39 3.24
CA GLY A 19 -4.84 13.64 3.93
C GLY A 19 -6.09 14.49 4.13
N ILE A 20 -6.18 15.16 5.27
CA ILE A 20 -7.26 16.12 5.54
C ILE A 20 -7.31 17.17 4.42
N ASP A 21 -8.51 17.51 3.95
CA ASP A 21 -8.74 18.44 2.83
C ASP A 21 -7.99 18.04 1.54
N LYS A 22 -7.85 16.73 1.28
CA LYS A 22 -7.08 16.17 0.14
C LYS A 22 -5.60 16.62 0.13
N ARG A 23 -5.06 17.02 1.29
CA ARG A 23 -3.68 17.49 1.46
C ARG A 23 -2.67 16.48 0.95
N ILE A 24 -1.63 16.99 0.29
CA ILE A 24 -0.41 16.24 -0.03
C ILE A 24 0.27 15.81 1.28
N ILE A 25 0.30 14.50 1.52
CA ILE A 25 0.95 13.83 2.64
C ILE A 25 2.33 13.28 2.27
N PHE A 26 2.66 13.16 0.98
CA PHE A 26 4.01 12.84 0.49
C PHE A 26 4.55 13.99 -0.35
N LYS A 27 5.38 14.86 0.24
CA LYS A 27 5.93 16.05 -0.41
C LYS A 27 7.31 15.82 -1.01
N SER A 28 8.04 14.81 -0.57
CA SER A 28 9.33 14.43 -1.13
C SER A 28 9.57 12.92 -1.12
N VAL A 29 10.60 12.48 -1.86
CA VAL A 29 11.05 11.06 -1.88
C VAL A 29 11.28 10.51 -0.47
N HIS A 30 11.76 11.34 0.45
CA HIS A 30 11.98 10.95 1.85
C HIS A 30 10.67 10.61 2.57
N ASP A 31 9.56 11.26 2.24
CA ASP A 31 8.25 10.97 2.83
C ASP A 31 7.73 9.60 2.37
N TYR A 32 7.87 9.32 1.07
CA TYR A 32 7.52 8.02 0.51
C TYR A 32 8.37 6.91 1.12
N ARG A 33 9.70 7.09 1.17
CA ARG A 33 10.63 6.14 1.81
C ARG A 33 10.30 5.90 3.28
N ARG A 34 10.02 6.97 4.03
CA ARG A 34 9.63 6.84 5.45
C ARG A 34 8.36 6.01 5.59
N PHE A 35 7.35 6.24 4.75
CA PHE A 35 6.11 5.48 4.78
C PHE A 35 6.31 4.01 4.40
N MET A 36 7.10 3.72 3.36
CA MET A 36 7.42 2.34 2.97
C MET A 36 8.17 1.59 4.08
N MET A 37 9.15 2.22 4.73
CA MET A 37 9.79 1.64 5.92
C MET A 37 8.78 1.39 7.05
N LEU A 38 7.83 2.31 7.26
CA LEU A 38 6.76 2.12 8.25
C LEU A 38 5.78 1.01 7.88
N LEU A 39 5.44 0.80 6.59
CA LEU A 39 4.66 -0.36 6.17
C LEU A 39 5.33 -1.66 6.63
N TYR A 40 6.67 -1.73 6.54
CA TYR A 40 7.45 -2.86 6.99
C TYR A 40 7.50 -2.99 8.52
N VAL A 41 7.96 -1.95 9.23
CA VAL A 41 8.25 -2.04 10.68
C VAL A 41 7.01 -1.90 11.57
N ALA A 42 5.95 -1.24 11.10
CA ALA A 42 4.72 -1.10 11.87
C ALA A 42 3.92 -2.40 11.85
N ASN A 43 4.11 -3.24 10.83
CA ASN A 43 3.52 -4.58 10.73
C ASN A 43 4.27 -5.58 11.63
N SER A 44 4.14 -5.38 12.94
CA SER A 44 4.74 -6.20 13.97
C SER A 44 3.94 -6.07 15.27
N ASP A 45 3.89 -7.13 16.07
CA ASP A 45 3.38 -7.12 17.43
C ASP A 45 4.26 -6.31 18.42
N GLU A 46 5.54 -6.09 18.09
CA GLU A 46 6.53 -5.32 18.85
C GLU A 46 6.40 -3.79 18.69
N PRO A 47 7.04 -2.96 19.55
CA PRO A 47 7.15 -1.52 19.35
C PRO A 47 7.83 -1.14 18.02
N ILE A 48 7.51 0.04 17.48
CA ILE A 48 8.16 0.54 16.26
C ILE A 48 9.61 0.93 16.58
N LYS A 49 10.57 0.29 15.89
CA LYS A 49 12.01 0.52 16.09
C LYS A 49 12.67 1.41 15.04
N LEU A 50 11.89 2.09 14.18
CA LEU A 50 12.44 2.82 13.02
C LEU A 50 13.45 3.91 13.40
N ASP A 51 13.19 4.71 14.43
CA ASP A 51 14.13 5.76 14.83
C ASP A 51 15.42 5.19 15.41
N ASN A 52 15.34 4.06 16.12
CA ASN A 52 16.51 3.31 16.56
C ASN A 52 17.32 2.80 15.35
N PHE A 53 16.65 2.21 14.36
CA PHE A 53 17.31 1.71 13.16
C PHE A 53 18.06 2.80 12.40
N LEU A 54 17.45 3.97 12.22
CA LEU A 54 18.05 5.04 11.41
C LEU A 54 19.08 5.88 12.19
N ASN A 55 18.82 6.20 13.45
CA ASN A 55 19.60 7.20 14.19
C ASN A 55 20.63 6.61 15.15
N ILE A 56 20.44 5.36 15.61
CA ILE A 56 21.35 4.69 16.54
C ILE A 56 22.15 3.61 15.83
N LEU A 57 21.47 2.75 15.05
CA LEU A 57 22.11 1.66 14.32
C LEU A 57 22.57 2.06 12.91
N HIS A 58 22.29 3.30 12.48
CA HIS A 58 22.68 3.85 11.17
C HIS A 58 22.37 2.94 9.97
N LYS A 59 21.27 2.19 10.03
CA LYS A 59 20.83 1.33 8.95
C LYS A 59 20.43 2.15 7.73
N SER A 60 20.88 1.71 6.56
CA SER A 60 20.41 2.20 5.27
C SER A 60 18.93 1.89 5.07
N TYR A 61 18.33 2.57 4.09
CA TYR A 61 16.94 2.34 3.70
C TYR A 61 16.67 0.86 3.38
N GLN A 62 17.57 0.22 2.63
CA GLN A 62 17.46 -1.17 2.22
C GLN A 62 17.53 -2.14 3.41
N GLU A 63 18.45 -1.90 4.35
CA GLU A 63 18.63 -2.76 5.52
C GLU A 63 17.42 -2.80 6.45
N VAL A 64 16.59 -1.75 6.46
CA VAL A 64 15.36 -1.71 7.27
C VAL A 64 14.40 -2.83 6.86
N PHE A 65 14.31 -3.15 5.57
CA PHE A 65 13.41 -4.19 5.04
C PHE A 65 13.90 -5.62 5.27
N SER A 66 15.10 -5.78 5.84
CA SER A 66 15.67 -7.08 6.22
C SER A 66 15.84 -7.20 7.73
N CYS A 67 15.45 -6.19 8.50
CA CYS A 67 15.51 -6.25 9.96
C CYS A 67 14.46 -7.22 10.48
N GLU A 68 14.84 -8.00 11.50
CA GLU A 68 13.87 -8.81 12.21
C GLU A 68 12.73 -7.92 12.73
N ARG A 69 11.53 -8.26 12.28
CA ARG A 69 10.27 -7.77 12.83
C ARG A 69 9.60 -8.96 13.49
N GLY A 70 8.94 -8.73 14.63
CA GLY A 70 8.20 -9.77 15.34
C GLY A 70 7.04 -10.34 14.51
N LYS A 71 6.06 -10.95 15.17
CA LYS A 71 4.92 -11.53 14.44
C LYS A 71 4.18 -10.45 13.67
N GLN A 72 3.91 -10.71 12.39
CA GLN A 72 3.17 -9.78 11.54
C GLN A 72 1.72 -9.71 12.03
N LEU A 73 1.18 -8.50 12.11
CA LEU A 73 -0.21 -8.25 12.52
C LEU A 73 -1.18 -8.52 11.36
N VAL A 74 -0.70 -8.31 10.14
CA VAL A 74 -1.40 -8.48 8.88
C VAL A 74 -0.45 -9.05 7.83
N SER A 75 -0.98 -9.74 6.84
CA SER A 75 -0.24 -10.00 5.60
C SER A 75 -0.61 -8.95 4.56
N ILE A 76 0.39 -8.36 3.89
CA ILE A 76 0.16 -7.34 2.85
C ILE A 76 0.29 -7.99 1.47
N GLY A 77 -0.76 -7.87 0.66
CA GLY A 77 -0.80 -8.44 -0.70
C GLY A 77 -0.42 -7.41 -1.75
N ALA A 78 -0.95 -6.19 -1.65
CA ALA A 78 -0.62 -5.10 -2.55
C ALA A 78 -0.68 -3.77 -1.79
N TRP A 79 0.06 -2.78 -2.26
CA TRP A 79 0.02 -1.43 -1.71
C TRP A 79 0.34 -0.38 -2.78
N GLY A 80 -0.21 0.81 -2.63
CA GLY A 80 0.01 1.93 -3.53
C GLY A 80 -0.14 3.24 -2.77
N THR A 81 0.75 4.19 -3.04
CA THR A 81 0.67 5.53 -2.46
C THR A 81 0.56 6.55 -3.59
N MET A 82 -0.19 7.62 -3.35
CA MET A 82 -0.33 8.80 -4.20
C MET A 82 -0.08 10.02 -3.32
N PRO A 83 0.22 11.21 -3.86
CA PRO A 83 0.67 12.36 -3.06
C PRO A 83 -0.22 12.69 -1.85
N ASN A 84 -1.53 12.47 -1.93
CA ASN A 84 -2.48 12.77 -0.85
C ASN A 84 -3.14 11.55 -0.18
N HIS A 85 -2.88 10.32 -0.62
CA HIS A 85 -3.55 9.13 -0.06
C HIS A 85 -2.79 7.83 -0.33
N PHE A 86 -3.25 6.73 0.27
CA PHE A 86 -2.70 5.40 0.04
C PHE A 86 -3.79 4.33 0.06
N HIS A 87 -3.50 3.21 -0.58
CA HIS A 87 -4.30 1.99 -0.58
C HIS A 87 -3.42 0.78 -0.21
N ILE A 88 -3.94 -0.14 0.59
CA ILE A 88 -3.26 -1.35 1.05
C ILE A 88 -4.26 -2.49 1.03
N LEU A 89 -3.94 -3.58 0.34
CA LEU A 89 -4.67 -4.84 0.43
C LEU A 89 -4.01 -5.68 1.52
N VAL A 90 -4.79 -6.06 2.52
CA VAL A 90 -4.30 -6.85 3.66
C VAL A 90 -5.17 -8.07 3.93
N LYS A 91 -4.58 -9.08 4.57
CA LYS A 91 -5.27 -10.15 5.28
C LYS A 91 -5.00 -9.97 6.77
N GLU A 92 -6.02 -10.07 7.62
CA GLU A 92 -5.80 -10.02 9.06
C GLU A 92 -5.22 -11.34 9.58
N GLU A 93 -4.11 -11.29 10.32
CA GLU A 93 -3.46 -12.51 10.83
C GLU A 93 -3.82 -12.81 12.30
N MET A 94 -4.28 -11.80 13.03
CA MET A 94 -4.67 -11.94 14.43
C MET A 94 -5.77 -10.94 14.78
N GLU A 95 -6.56 -11.26 15.80
CA GLU A 95 -7.68 -10.40 16.21
C GLU A 95 -7.21 -8.96 16.52
N GLY A 96 -7.82 -7.99 15.85
CA GLY A 96 -7.46 -6.58 15.99
C GLY A 96 -6.12 -6.19 15.35
N GLY A 97 -5.49 -7.10 14.60
CA GLY A 97 -4.22 -6.91 13.90
C GLY A 97 -4.26 -5.72 12.94
N ILE A 98 -5.33 -5.58 12.14
CA ILE A 98 -5.50 -4.45 11.23
C ILE A 98 -5.56 -3.14 12.00
N THR A 99 -6.35 -3.08 13.08
CA THR A 99 -6.49 -1.88 13.91
C THR A 99 -5.16 -1.50 14.56
N LYS A 100 -4.42 -2.47 15.11
CA LYS A 100 -3.11 -2.24 15.73
C LYS A 100 -2.09 -1.78 14.69
N PHE A 101 -2.04 -2.42 13.51
CA PHE A 101 -1.17 -2.06 12.40
C PHE A 101 -1.43 -0.62 11.92
N MET A 102 -2.68 -0.29 11.60
CA MET A 102 -3.05 1.03 11.09
C MET A 102 -2.87 2.14 12.12
N ARG A 103 -3.08 1.86 13.41
CA ARG A 103 -2.75 2.78 14.49
C ARG A 103 -1.26 3.07 14.53
N LYS A 104 -0.42 2.02 14.51
CA LYS A 104 1.04 2.14 14.51
C LYS A 104 1.55 2.95 13.30
N LEU A 105 1.12 2.56 12.09
CA LEU A 105 1.48 3.22 10.84
C LEU A 105 1.04 4.68 10.82
N GLY A 106 -0.25 4.93 11.10
CA GLY A 106 -0.85 6.26 11.01
C GLY A 106 -0.25 7.25 12.03
N VAL A 107 -0.06 6.82 13.28
CA VAL A 107 0.54 7.66 14.33
C VAL A 107 2.00 7.98 14.00
N ALA A 108 2.81 6.96 13.71
CA ALA A 108 4.23 7.17 13.45
C ALA A 108 4.47 8.07 12.24
N TYR A 109 3.69 7.89 11.17
CA TYR A 109 3.81 8.73 9.98
C TYR A 109 3.32 10.16 10.21
N SER A 110 2.20 10.33 10.91
CA SER A 110 1.68 11.67 11.24
C SER A 110 2.65 12.46 12.12
N MET A 111 3.26 11.80 13.12
CA MET A 111 4.29 12.41 13.96
C MET A 111 5.51 12.83 13.14
N TYR A 112 6.05 11.93 12.31
CA TYR A 112 7.16 12.24 11.41
C TYR A 112 6.84 13.45 10.52
N PHE A 113 5.68 13.44 9.85
CA PHE A 113 5.29 14.49 8.93
C PHE A 113 5.12 15.83 9.66
N ASN A 114 4.49 15.82 10.83
CA ASN A 114 4.28 17.01 11.64
C ASN A 114 5.60 17.61 12.13
N ILE A 115 6.54 16.78 12.61
CA ILE A 115 7.87 17.25 13.03
C ILE A 115 8.62 17.84 11.83
N LYS A 116 8.73 17.09 10.71
CA LYS A 116 9.49 17.51 9.53
C LYS A 116 8.96 18.79 8.90
N TYR A 117 7.64 18.97 8.86
CA TYR A 117 7.00 20.12 8.23
C TYR A 117 6.50 21.17 9.22
N GLN A 118 6.93 21.09 10.50
CA GLN A 118 6.57 22.03 11.57
C GLN A 118 5.05 22.27 11.67
N ARG A 119 4.28 21.17 11.60
CA ARG A 119 2.82 21.19 11.69
C ARG A 119 2.34 20.67 13.04
N THR A 120 1.11 21.05 13.37
CA THR A 120 0.34 20.47 14.47
C THR A 120 -1.00 19.95 13.94
N GLY A 121 -1.68 19.12 14.73
CA GLY A 121 -2.99 18.57 14.40
C GLY A 121 -2.97 17.31 13.52
N SER A 122 -4.17 16.93 13.06
CA SER A 122 -4.36 15.70 12.28
C SER A 122 -3.77 15.82 10.88
N LEU A 123 -3.03 14.78 10.44
CA LEU A 123 -2.58 14.65 9.06
C LEU A 123 -3.68 14.10 8.16
N PHE A 124 -4.39 13.07 8.65
CA PHE A 124 -5.43 12.37 7.93
C PHE A 124 -6.82 12.95 8.22
N GLY A 125 -7.74 12.81 7.27
CA GLY A 125 -9.13 13.30 7.37
C GLY A 125 -10.05 12.47 8.28
N GLY A 126 -9.51 11.57 9.10
CA GLY A 126 -10.27 10.69 9.98
C GLY A 126 -9.62 9.31 10.16
N LEU A 127 -10.42 8.38 10.69
CA LEU A 127 -10.06 6.96 10.73
C LEU A 127 -9.86 6.42 9.32
N PHE A 128 -8.97 5.43 9.19
CA PHE A 128 -8.81 4.73 7.93
C PHE A 128 -10.12 4.01 7.54
N LYS A 129 -10.40 3.99 6.24
CA LYS A 129 -11.50 3.22 5.67
C LYS A 129 -11.01 1.81 5.40
N ALA A 130 -11.90 0.82 5.53
CA ALA A 130 -11.63 -0.50 5.00
C ALA A 130 -12.91 -1.20 4.53
N LYS A 131 -12.80 -1.91 3.41
CA LYS A 131 -13.84 -2.72 2.78
C LYS A 131 -13.45 -4.19 2.91
N ASN A 132 -14.32 -5.02 3.50
CA ASN A 132 -14.15 -6.47 3.51
C ASN A 132 -14.24 -7.04 2.10
N ILE A 133 -13.47 -8.08 1.81
CA ILE A 133 -13.39 -8.72 0.51
C ILE A 133 -13.70 -10.21 0.70
N SER A 134 -14.94 -10.59 0.41
CA SER A 134 -15.41 -11.97 0.47
C SER A 134 -15.42 -12.69 -0.88
N ASN A 135 -15.20 -11.95 -1.98
CA ASN A 135 -15.24 -12.48 -3.35
C ASN A 135 -13.82 -12.56 -3.93
N ASP A 136 -13.42 -13.75 -4.39
CA ASP A 136 -12.10 -14.02 -4.96
C ASP A 136 -11.81 -13.20 -6.24
N SER A 137 -12.79 -13.06 -7.14
CA SER A 137 -12.65 -12.21 -8.33
C SER A 137 -12.45 -10.75 -7.95
N TYR A 138 -13.16 -10.26 -6.94
CA TYR A 138 -12.94 -8.89 -6.42
C TYR A 138 -11.59 -8.74 -5.72
N LEU A 139 -11.11 -9.78 -5.04
CA LEU A 139 -9.77 -9.81 -4.44
C LEU A 139 -8.69 -9.70 -5.53
N LYS A 140 -8.78 -10.48 -6.61
CA LYS A 140 -7.87 -10.38 -7.75
C LYS A 140 -7.95 -9.00 -8.41
N HIS A 141 -9.15 -8.46 -8.60
CA HIS A 141 -9.37 -7.12 -9.15
C HIS A 141 -8.63 -6.03 -8.37
N LEU A 142 -8.56 -6.14 -7.03
CA LEU A 142 -7.88 -5.15 -6.20
C LEU A 142 -6.36 -5.08 -6.42
N PHE A 143 -5.72 -6.15 -6.89
CA PHE A 143 -4.31 -6.07 -7.31
C PHE A 143 -4.15 -5.13 -8.51
N GLY A 144 -5.07 -5.17 -9.46
CA GLY A 144 -5.11 -4.27 -10.62
C GLY A 144 -5.42 -2.83 -10.18
N TYR A 145 -6.54 -2.64 -9.49
CA TYR A 145 -6.97 -1.34 -9.00
C TYR A 145 -5.87 -0.60 -8.21
N ILE A 146 -5.26 -1.25 -7.21
CA ILE A 146 -4.22 -0.61 -6.38
C ILE A 146 -2.98 -0.27 -7.21
N SER A 147 -2.58 -1.15 -8.11
CA SER A 147 -1.39 -0.95 -8.94
C SER A 147 -1.56 0.22 -9.92
N LEU A 148 -2.75 0.29 -10.53
CA LEU A 148 -3.06 1.25 -11.58
C LEU A 148 -3.49 2.61 -11.04
N ASN A 149 -3.87 2.73 -9.77
CA ASN A 149 -4.35 4.00 -9.22
C ASN A 149 -3.30 5.14 -9.31
N SER A 150 -2.02 4.82 -9.41
CA SER A 150 -0.97 5.83 -9.66
C SER A 150 -1.09 6.52 -11.02
N LEU A 151 -1.80 5.93 -11.99
CA LEU A 151 -2.06 6.55 -13.29
C LEU A 151 -2.82 7.87 -13.18
N ASP A 152 -3.66 8.05 -12.15
CA ASP A 152 -4.39 9.31 -11.89
C ASP A 152 -3.46 10.55 -11.78
N LEU A 153 -2.16 10.33 -11.55
CA LEU A 153 -1.17 11.40 -11.42
C LEU A 153 -0.79 12.04 -12.76
N GLU A 154 -0.71 11.25 -13.83
CA GLU A 154 -0.36 11.71 -15.19
C GLU A 154 -1.52 11.61 -16.17
N PHE A 155 -2.46 10.70 -15.91
CA PHE A 155 -3.61 10.37 -16.74
C PHE A 155 -4.89 10.38 -15.89
N PRO A 156 -5.38 11.57 -15.48
CA PRO A 156 -6.67 11.66 -14.80
C PRO A 156 -7.77 11.00 -15.63
N GLU A 157 -8.72 10.35 -14.96
CA GLU A 157 -9.86 9.66 -15.61
C GLU A 157 -9.45 8.46 -16.48
N TRP A 158 -8.23 7.91 -16.32
CA TRP A 158 -7.76 6.73 -17.05
C TRP A 158 -8.72 5.53 -16.93
N GLU A 159 -9.42 5.39 -15.80
CA GLU A 159 -10.42 4.32 -15.58
C GLU A 159 -11.55 4.38 -16.63
N GLY A 160 -11.98 5.57 -17.06
CA GLY A 160 -12.99 5.75 -18.10
C GLY A 160 -12.44 5.65 -19.53
N LEU A 161 -11.11 5.57 -19.68
CA LEU A 161 -10.40 5.41 -20.95
C LEU A 161 -9.93 3.97 -21.18
N ALA A 162 -9.98 3.12 -20.15
CA ALA A 162 -9.72 1.68 -20.26
C ALA A 162 -10.62 1.05 -21.34
N GLY A 163 -10.12 0.06 -22.07
CA GLY A 163 -10.82 -0.60 -23.18
C GLY A 163 -10.86 0.19 -24.51
N ASN A 164 -10.73 1.51 -24.48
CA ASN A 164 -10.75 2.36 -25.69
C ASN A 164 -9.35 2.83 -26.14
N GLN A 165 -8.36 2.72 -25.25
CA GLN A 165 -6.96 3.02 -25.54
C GLN A 165 -6.05 1.99 -24.87
N ASN A 166 -4.94 1.65 -25.53
CA ASN A 166 -3.85 0.90 -24.92
C ASN A 166 -2.58 1.78 -24.94
N PRO A 167 -2.47 2.78 -24.06
CA PRO A 167 -1.37 3.74 -24.15
C PRO A 167 -0.12 3.09 -23.59
N LYS A 168 0.84 2.78 -24.46
CA LYS A 168 2.21 2.46 -24.09
C LYS A 168 2.76 3.39 -23.00
N ALA A 169 2.35 4.66 -23.01
CA ALA A 169 2.68 5.65 -21.99
C ALA A 169 2.25 5.24 -20.56
N TRP A 170 1.09 4.61 -20.36
CA TRP A 170 0.63 4.16 -19.04
C TRP A 170 1.57 3.11 -18.47
N ARG A 171 1.97 2.12 -19.30
CA ARG A 171 2.97 1.12 -18.91
C ARG A 171 4.31 1.76 -18.55
N GLU A 172 4.78 2.68 -19.38
CA GLU A 172 6.06 3.36 -19.17
C GLU A 172 6.07 4.18 -17.88
N PHE A 173 4.94 4.79 -17.52
CA PHE A 173 4.76 5.46 -16.25
C PHE A 173 4.77 4.47 -15.07
N LEU A 174 3.97 3.41 -15.13
CA LEU A 174 3.87 2.41 -14.05
C LEU A 174 5.22 1.75 -13.76
N LYS A 175 6.01 1.45 -14.80
CA LYS A 175 7.36 0.89 -14.67
C LYS A 175 8.36 1.85 -14.01
N LYS A 176 8.06 3.15 -13.94
CA LYS A 176 8.87 4.17 -13.26
C LYS A 176 8.34 4.53 -11.87
N TYR A 177 7.06 4.24 -11.58
CA TYR A 177 6.42 4.63 -10.34
C TYR A 177 6.84 3.72 -9.16
N GLN A 178 7.83 4.16 -8.40
CA GLN A 178 8.46 3.35 -7.34
C GLN A 178 7.58 3.18 -6.08
N TYR A 179 6.50 3.95 -5.93
CA TYR A 179 5.74 4.04 -4.69
C TYR A 179 4.45 3.21 -4.69
N SER A 180 4.50 2.06 -5.36
CA SER A 180 3.49 1.01 -5.34
C SER A 180 4.12 -0.37 -5.41
N SER A 181 3.35 -1.40 -5.09
CA SER A 181 3.75 -2.79 -5.23
C SER A 181 3.73 -3.31 -6.67
N PHE A 182 3.34 -2.51 -7.66
CA PHE A 182 3.32 -2.91 -9.07
C PHE A 182 4.67 -3.52 -9.50
N LEU A 183 5.78 -2.85 -9.18
CA LEU A 183 7.13 -3.31 -9.54
C LEU A 183 7.49 -4.66 -8.92
N ASP A 184 6.98 -4.97 -7.72
CA ASP A 184 7.22 -6.26 -7.05
C ASP A 184 6.55 -7.44 -7.77
N TYR A 185 5.55 -7.15 -8.61
CA TYR A 185 4.88 -8.14 -9.46
C TYR A 185 5.38 -8.10 -10.91
N SER A 186 6.02 -7.03 -11.35
CA SER A 186 6.61 -6.88 -12.69
C SER A 186 8.00 -7.50 -12.87
N GLY A 187 8.47 -8.32 -11.91
CA GLY A 187 9.77 -9.01 -12.00
C GLY A 187 10.98 -8.15 -11.62
N ILE A 188 10.78 -6.98 -11.01
CA ILE A 188 11.88 -6.14 -10.51
C ILE A 188 12.23 -6.58 -9.10
N GLU A 189 13.49 -6.94 -8.87
CA GLU A 189 14.01 -7.21 -7.54
C GLU A 189 14.30 -5.90 -6.80
N ARG A 190 13.69 -5.75 -5.60
CA ARG A 190 13.92 -4.60 -4.72
C ARG A 190 13.64 -4.96 -3.27
N CYS A 191 14.21 -4.18 -2.35
CA CYS A 191 14.08 -4.45 -0.90
C CYS A 191 12.64 -4.30 -0.38
N GLU A 192 11.83 -3.45 -1.01
CA GLU A 192 10.43 -3.20 -0.65
C GLU A 192 9.54 -4.43 -0.88
N SER A 193 9.99 -5.40 -1.66
CA SER A 193 9.28 -6.68 -1.84
C SER A 193 9.08 -7.42 -0.51
N ASN A 194 9.95 -7.20 0.49
CA ASN A 194 9.82 -7.74 1.84
C ASN A 194 8.66 -7.11 2.65
N ILE A 195 8.01 -6.05 2.15
CA ILE A 195 6.74 -5.56 2.71
C ILE A 195 5.63 -6.59 2.47
N LEU A 196 5.68 -7.30 1.35
CA LEU A 196 4.64 -8.21 0.90
C LEU A 196 4.75 -9.58 1.58
N ASN A 197 3.60 -10.22 1.77
CA ASN A 197 3.50 -11.64 2.09
C ASN A 197 2.63 -12.32 1.02
N LYS A 198 3.22 -12.57 -0.16
CA LYS A 198 2.49 -13.10 -1.33
C LYS A 198 1.85 -14.47 -1.05
N ALA A 199 2.49 -15.31 -0.23
CA ALA A 199 2.00 -16.64 0.12
C ALA A 199 0.72 -16.63 0.99
N ALA A 200 0.38 -15.48 1.59
CA ALA A 200 -0.86 -15.35 2.35
C ALA A 200 -2.09 -15.01 1.48
N PHE A 201 -1.90 -14.86 0.17
CA PHE A 201 -2.94 -14.56 -0.82
C PHE A 201 -3.04 -15.70 -1.83
N PRO A 202 -4.19 -15.86 -2.51
CA PRO A 202 -4.30 -16.85 -3.58
C PRO A 202 -3.25 -16.62 -4.67
N GLU A 203 -2.76 -17.70 -5.27
CA GLU A 203 -1.74 -17.69 -6.32
C GLU A 203 -2.31 -17.21 -7.66
N TYR A 204 -2.65 -15.92 -7.74
CA TYR A 204 -3.19 -15.31 -8.97
C TYR A 204 -2.13 -15.10 -10.06
N PHE A 205 -0.87 -14.96 -9.65
CA PHE A 205 0.26 -14.63 -10.53
C PHE A 205 1.43 -15.55 -10.14
N LEU A 206 1.69 -16.59 -10.93
CA LEU A 206 2.79 -17.54 -10.68
C LEU A 206 4.14 -16.92 -11.06
N ASN A 207 4.12 -16.00 -12.02
CA ASN A 207 5.29 -15.31 -12.52
C ASN A 207 4.94 -13.87 -12.96
N HIS A 208 5.96 -13.09 -13.34
CA HIS A 208 5.76 -11.69 -13.75
C HIS A 208 4.92 -11.55 -15.02
N LYS A 209 4.98 -12.53 -15.93
CA LYS A 209 4.19 -12.52 -17.16
C LYS A 209 2.70 -12.68 -16.88
N ASP A 210 2.31 -13.53 -15.93
CA ASP A 210 0.90 -13.66 -15.52
C ASP A 210 0.33 -12.33 -14.99
N PHE A 211 1.16 -11.57 -14.27
CA PHE A 211 0.77 -10.24 -13.79
C PHE A 211 0.72 -9.21 -14.91
N GLU A 212 1.69 -9.21 -15.83
CA GLU A 212 1.66 -8.34 -17.02
C GLU A 212 0.42 -8.63 -17.88
N ASP A 213 0.12 -9.90 -18.17
CA ASP A 213 -1.06 -10.32 -18.93
C ASP A 213 -2.36 -9.93 -18.21
N PHE A 214 -2.40 -10.04 -16.88
CA PHE A 214 -3.52 -9.56 -16.07
C PHE A 214 -3.71 -8.05 -16.18
N ILE A 215 -2.63 -7.26 -16.13
CA ILE A 215 -2.69 -5.80 -16.27
C ILE A 215 -3.12 -5.40 -17.69
N GLU A 216 -2.60 -6.07 -18.73
CA GLU A 216 -3.03 -5.84 -20.11
C GLU A 216 -4.53 -6.12 -20.29
N SER A 217 -4.99 -7.24 -19.75
CA SER A 217 -6.42 -7.57 -19.73
C SER A 217 -7.21 -6.50 -18.98
N TYR A 218 -6.78 -6.12 -17.78
CA TYR A 218 -7.46 -5.11 -16.95
C TYR A 218 -7.59 -3.77 -17.67
N LEU A 219 -6.54 -3.33 -18.39
CA LEU A 219 -6.56 -2.08 -19.17
C LEU A 219 -7.39 -2.18 -20.45
N SER A 220 -7.68 -3.39 -20.91
CA SER A 220 -8.45 -3.66 -22.13
C SER A 220 -9.94 -3.91 -21.88
N PHE A 221 -10.36 -4.06 -20.62
CA PHE A 221 -11.76 -4.23 -20.23
C PHE A 221 -12.25 -3.01 -19.44
N ASP A 222 -13.54 -2.67 -19.57
CA ASP A 222 -14.18 -1.71 -18.68
C ASP A 222 -14.13 -2.26 -17.24
N PRO A 223 -13.52 -1.55 -16.27
CA PRO A 223 -13.50 -2.02 -14.90
C PRO A 223 -14.94 -2.08 -14.35
N PRO A 224 -15.31 -3.14 -13.61
CA PRO A 224 -16.62 -3.20 -12.98
C PRO A 224 -16.76 -2.02 -12.01
N THR A 225 -17.82 -1.22 -12.20
CA THR A 225 -18.10 -0.03 -11.39
C THR A 225 -18.17 -0.38 -9.90
N SER A 226 -17.46 0.42 -9.10
CA SER A 226 -17.19 0.31 -7.65
C SER A 226 -18.38 0.03 -6.73
#